data_AF-A0A5R8NRP6-F1
#
_entry.id   AF-A0A5R8NRP6-F1
#
_cell.length_a   1.000
_cell.length_b   1.000
_cell.length_c   1.000
_cell.angle_alpha   90.00
_cell.angle_beta   90.00
_cell.angle_gamma   90.00
#
_symmetry.space_group_name_H-M   'P 1'
#
loop_
_entity.id
_entity.type
_entity.pdbx_description
1 polymer ?
#
loop_
_entity_poly.entity_id
_entity_poly.type
_entity_poly.pdbx_seq_one_letter_code
_entity_poly.pdbx_strand_id
1 'polypeptide(L)'
;MSELYVDPPAVEAMIAALGTSRTALEAVPTKSFIAQIEEALPGSGLGHAYMQAGWRANAGVRGVGGQLQEIADKAKADIAAFQAGDSQNALGITGAGDQPR
;
A
#
# COMPACT_ATOMS: atom_id res chain seq x y z
N MET A 1 -12.05 1.16 31.47
CA MET A 1 -11.81 1.09 30.01
C MET A 1 -10.32 1.29 29.81
N SER A 2 -9.60 0.33 29.23
CA SER A 2 -8.23 0.61 28.79
C SER A 2 -8.34 1.59 27.62
N GLU A 3 -7.74 2.78 27.75
CA GLU A 3 -7.58 3.66 26.59
C GLU A 3 -6.93 2.85 25.48
N LEU A 4 -7.54 2.90 24.29
CA LEU A 4 -7.02 2.24 23.11
C LEU A 4 -5.71 2.94 22.74
N TYR A 5 -4.58 2.41 23.20
CA TYR A 5 -3.27 2.93 22.85
C TYR A 5 -3.02 2.72 21.36
N VAL A 6 -2.88 3.84 20.63
CA VAL A 6 -2.42 3.85 19.24
C VAL A 6 -0.92 4.15 19.27
N ASP A 7 -0.13 3.39 18.49
CA ASP A 7 1.31 3.60 18.31
C ASP A 7 1.56 4.19 16.90
N PRO A 8 1.62 5.54 16.76
CA PRO A 8 1.79 6.16 15.45
C PRO A 8 3.04 5.70 14.69
N PRO A 9 4.24 5.59 15.31
CA PRO A 9 5.41 5.01 14.67
C PRO A 9 5.18 3.63 14.04
N ALA A 10 4.44 2.74 14.71
CA ALA A 10 4.14 1.41 14.17
C ALA A 10 3.25 1.49 12.92
N VAL A 11 2.26 2.39 12.91
CA VAL A 11 1.37 2.60 11.76
C VAL A 11 2.15 3.20 10.58
N GLU A 12 3.03 4.17 10.83
CA GLU A 12 3.90 4.75 9.80
C GLU A 12 4.87 3.72 9.20
N ALA A 13 5.47 2.87 10.03
CA ALA A 13 6.33 1.78 9.58
C ALA A 13 5.57 0.77 8.71
N MET A 14 4.33 0.43 9.07
CA MET A 14 3.45 -0.41 8.25
C MET A 14 3.19 0.23 6.88
N ILE A 15 2.85 1.52 6.83
CA ILE A 15 2.62 2.26 5.58
C ILE A 15 3.85 2.20 4.67
N ALA A 16 5.05 2.40 5.24
CA ALA A 16 6.31 2.32 4.49
C ALA A 16 6.57 0.90 3.93
N ALA A 17 6.29 -0.15 4.72
CA ALA A 17 6.42 -1.53 4.29
C ALA A 17 5.45 -1.89 3.15
N LEU A 18 4.20 -1.40 3.21
CA LEU A 18 3.22 -1.56 2.14
C LEU A 18 3.67 -0.88 0.84
N GLY A 19 4.21 0.34 0.94
CA GLY A 19 4.79 1.06 -0.22
C GLY A 19 5.97 0.33 -0.86
N THR A 20 6.85 -0.27 -0.04
CA THR A 20 7.96 -1.10 -0.50
C THR A 20 7.44 -2.35 -1.22
N SER A 21 6.43 -3.01 -0.65
CA SER A 21 5.82 -4.21 -1.23
C SER A 21 5.15 -3.90 -2.58
N ARG A 22 4.47 -2.75 -2.71
CA ARG A 22 3.90 -2.27 -3.98
C ARG A 22 4.99 -2.06 -5.04
N THR A 23 6.08 -1.41 -4.67
CA THR A 23 7.23 -1.16 -5.57
C THR A 23 7.86 -2.48 -6.02
N ALA A 24 8.00 -3.46 -5.12
CA ALA A 24 8.50 -4.78 -5.46
C ALA A 24 7.57 -5.52 -6.44
N LEU A 25 6.26 -5.40 -6.27
CA LEU A 25 5.27 -5.95 -7.20
C LEU A 25 5.38 -5.31 -8.60
N GLU A 26 5.51 -3.99 -8.68
CA GLU A 26 5.68 -3.27 -9.95
C GLU A 26 6.91 -3.73 -10.75
N ALA A 27 7.95 -4.22 -10.06
CA ALA A 27 9.17 -4.73 -10.68
C ALA A 27 9.05 -6.18 -11.22
N VAL A 28 7.96 -6.90 -10.95
CA VAL A 28 7.80 -8.30 -11.38
C VAL A 28 7.68 -8.37 -12.92
N PRO A 29 8.62 -9.03 -13.62
CA PRO A 29 8.65 -9.02 -15.08
C PRO A 29 7.72 -10.09 -15.66
N THR A 30 6.42 -9.82 -15.68
CA THR A 30 5.41 -10.84 -16.08
C THR A 30 5.29 -11.06 -17.60
N LYS A 31 6.00 -10.27 -18.43
CA LYS A 31 5.90 -10.30 -19.90
C LYS A 31 7.24 -10.33 -20.63
N SER A 32 8.36 -10.16 -19.94
CA SER A 32 9.69 -9.98 -20.58
C SER A 32 10.13 -11.20 -21.39
N PHE A 33 9.69 -12.40 -21.01
CA PHE A 33 10.06 -13.68 -21.64
C PHE A 33 9.25 -14.00 -22.90
N ILE A 34 8.18 -13.24 -23.22
CA ILE A 34 7.27 -13.55 -24.33
C ILE A 34 7.99 -13.54 -25.67
N ALA A 35 8.83 -12.52 -25.93
CA ALA A 35 9.57 -12.39 -27.19
C ALA A 35 10.51 -13.58 -27.42
N GLN A 36 11.13 -14.10 -26.36
CA GLN A 36 12.05 -15.23 -26.42
C GLN A 36 11.32 -16.55 -26.73
N ILE A 37 10.09 -16.70 -26.24
CA ILE A 37 9.26 -17.90 -26.51
C ILE A 37 8.81 -17.93 -27.98
N GLU A 38 8.40 -16.79 -28.54
CA GLU A 38 7.97 -16.70 -29.94
C GLU A 38 9.12 -17.00 -30.91
N GLU A 39 10.33 -16.55 -30.60
CA GLU A 39 11.53 -16.83 -31.38
C GLU A 39 11.96 -18.30 -31.27
N ALA A 40 11.92 -18.88 -30.07
CA ALA A 40 12.37 -20.25 -29.84
C ALA A 40 11.42 -21.32 -30.42
N LEU A 41 10.11 -21.04 -30.50
CA LEU A 41 9.11 -22.03 -30.93
C LEU A 41 8.11 -21.45 -31.95
N PRO A 42 8.58 -21.13 -33.18
CA PRO A 42 7.74 -20.56 -34.22
C PRO A 42 6.59 -21.51 -34.59
N GLY A 43 5.36 -20.99 -34.67
CA GLY A 43 4.19 -21.77 -35.11
C GLY A 43 3.65 -22.79 -34.11
N SER A 44 4.23 -22.90 -32.91
CA SER A 44 3.80 -23.86 -31.88
C SER A 44 2.46 -23.53 -31.21
N GLY A 45 1.94 -22.32 -31.39
CA GLY A 45 0.77 -21.80 -30.65
C GLY A 45 1.04 -21.51 -29.17
N LEU A 46 2.20 -21.91 -28.64
CA LEU A 46 2.59 -21.69 -27.25
C LEU A 46 2.80 -20.21 -26.94
N GLY A 47 3.35 -19.44 -27.88
CA GLY A 47 3.52 -17.99 -27.74
C GLY A 47 2.22 -17.29 -27.31
N HIS A 48 1.09 -17.63 -27.94
CA HIS A 48 -0.22 -17.09 -27.57
C HIS A 48 -0.66 -17.48 -26.15
N ALA A 49 -0.46 -18.73 -25.74
CA ALA A 49 -0.80 -19.19 -24.40
C ALA A 49 0.03 -18.48 -23.32
N TYR A 50 1.35 -18.36 -23.54
CA TYR A 50 2.25 -17.64 -22.65
C TYR A 50 1.97 -16.14 -22.61
N MET A 51 1.60 -15.53 -23.74
CA MET A 51 1.12 -14.14 -23.77
C MET A 51 -0.08 -13.94 -22.85
N GLN A 52 -1.12 -14.77 -23.00
CA GLN A 52 -2.31 -14.66 -22.15
C GLN A 52 -1.98 -14.84 -20.66
N ALA A 53 -1.13 -15.82 -20.33
CA ALA A 53 -0.68 -16.05 -18.96
C ALA A 53 0.08 -14.83 -18.40
N GLY A 54 1.00 -14.25 -19.17
CA GLY A 54 1.76 -13.06 -18.76
C GLY A 54 0.89 -11.81 -18.58
N TRP A 55 -0.15 -11.65 -19.39
CA TRP A 55 -1.16 -10.60 -19.21
C TRP A 55 -1.97 -10.79 -17.93
N ARG A 56 -2.43 -12.01 -17.63
CA ARG A 56 -3.15 -12.32 -16.38
C ARG A 56 -2.27 -12.12 -15.16
N ALA A 57 -1.00 -12.55 -15.21
CA ALA A 57 -0.04 -12.31 -14.14
C ALA A 57 0.18 -10.81 -13.91
N ASN A 58 0.36 -10.01 -14.96
CA ASN A 58 0.47 -8.55 -14.84
C ASN A 58 -0.77 -7.92 -14.19
N ALA A 59 -1.97 -8.37 -14.58
CA ALA A 59 -3.22 -7.89 -14.00
C ALA A 59 -3.32 -8.24 -12.51
N GLY A 60 -2.93 -9.47 -12.13
CA GLY A 60 -2.91 -9.90 -10.74
C GLY A 60 -1.96 -9.06 -9.87
N VAL A 61 -0.72 -8.88 -10.34
CA VAL A 61 0.30 -8.07 -9.66
C VAL A 61 -0.18 -6.62 -9.46
N ARG A 62 -0.77 -6.01 -10.50
CA ARG A 62 -1.36 -4.66 -10.39
C ARG A 62 -2.55 -4.61 -9.45
N GLY A 63 -3.41 -5.63 -9.44
CA GLY A 63 -4.54 -5.73 -8.54
C GLY A 63 -4.11 -5.75 -7.07
N VAL A 64 -3.13 -6.60 -6.74
CA VAL A 64 -2.55 -6.65 -5.39
C VAL A 64 -1.89 -5.32 -5.04
N GLY A 65 -1.09 -4.73 -5.95
CA GLY A 65 -0.49 -3.42 -5.74
C GLY A 65 -1.49 -2.32 -5.45
N GLY A 66 -2.65 -2.32 -6.14
CA GLY A 66 -3.75 -1.39 -5.87
C GLY A 66 -4.36 -1.57 -4.49
N GLN A 67 -4.57 -2.81 -4.05
CA GLN A 67 -5.08 -3.10 -2.70
C GLN A 67 -4.12 -2.67 -1.60
N LEU A 68 -2.81 -2.87 -1.79
CA LEU A 68 -1.80 -2.38 -0.84
C LEU A 68 -1.80 -0.85 -0.75
N GLN A 69 -2.00 -0.17 -1.88
CA GLN A 69 -2.12 1.28 -1.92
C GLN A 69 -3.38 1.76 -1.18
N GLU A 70 -4.52 1.11 -1.39
CA GLU A 70 -5.78 1.43 -0.70
C GLU A 70 -5.64 1.31 0.83
N ILE A 71 -5.01 0.24 1.32
CA ILE A 71 -4.73 0.04 2.74
C ILE A 71 -3.83 1.17 3.27
N ALA A 72 -2.75 1.48 2.55
CA ALA A 72 -1.81 2.51 2.95
C ALA A 72 -2.47 3.91 3.00
N ASP A 73 -3.33 4.24 2.05
CA ASP A 73 -4.02 5.53 2.00
C ASP A 73 -5.07 5.66 3.10
N LYS A 74 -5.81 4.58 3.40
CA LYS A 74 -6.72 4.55 4.54
C LYS A 74 -5.96 4.72 5.86
N ALA A 75 -4.86 3.99 6.05
CA ALA A 75 -4.04 4.10 7.25
C ALA A 75 -3.46 5.52 7.44
N LYS A 76 -3.03 6.18 6.36
CA LYS A 76 -2.59 7.59 6.40
C LYS A 76 -3.71 8.54 6.82
N ALA A 77 -4.92 8.36 6.29
CA ALA A 77 -6.05 9.19 6.66
C ALA A 77 -6.43 9.00 8.14
N ASP A 78 -6.49 7.75 8.59
CA ASP A 78 -6.87 7.41 9.96
C ASP A 78 -5.84 7.94 10.98
N ILE A 79 -4.53 7.82 10.72
CA ILE A 79 -3.49 8.34 11.63
C ILE A 79 -3.44 9.87 11.65
N ALA A 80 -3.66 10.53 10.51
CA ALA A 80 -3.74 11.99 10.45
C ALA A 80 -4.94 12.52 11.25
N ALA A 81 -6.10 11.84 11.17
CA ALA A 81 -7.27 12.17 11.96
C ALA A 81 -7.02 11.99 13.46
N PHE A 82 -6.36 10.89 13.86
CA PHE A 82 -5.97 10.64 15.25
C PHE A 82 -5.06 11.75 15.79
N GLN A 83 -3.98 12.08 15.07
CA GLN A 83 -3.03 13.14 15.47
C GLN A 83 -3.69 14.52 15.57
N ALA A 84 -4.63 14.83 14.67
CA ALA A 84 -5.40 16.08 14.73
C ALA A 84 -6.32 16.13 15.96
N GLY A 85 -6.98 15.01 16.31
CA GLY A 85 -7.81 14.89 17.50
C GLY A 85 -7.00 15.01 18.80
N ASP A 86 -5.86 14.33 18.88
CA ASP A 86 -4.95 14.42 20.04
C ASP A 86 -4.40 15.83 20.23
N SER A 87 -4.05 16.52 19.14
CA SER A 87 -3.58 17.91 19.18
C SER A 87 -4.68 18.85 19.70
N GLN A 88 -5.94 18.65 19.30
CA GLN A 88 -7.07 19.44 19.79
C GLN A 88 -7.40 19.16 21.26
N ASN A 89 -7.32 17.90 21.70
CA ASN A 89 -7.51 17.53 23.10
C ASN A 89 -6.39 18.10 23.99
N ALA A 90 -5.14 18.03 23.55
CA ALA A 90 -4.00 18.61 24.26
C ALA A 90 -4.14 20.14 24.43
N LEU A 91 -4.57 20.84 23.38
CA LEU A 91 -4.82 22.30 23.42
C LEU A 91 -6.02 22.66 24.31
N GLY A 92 -7.08 21.84 24.32
CA GLY A 92 -8.27 22.03 25.17
C GLY A 92 -8.00 21.88 26.67
N ILE A 93 -7.07 20.98 27.05
CA ILE A 93 -6.67 20.80 28.45
C ILE A 93 -5.79 21.97 28.93
N THR A 94 -4.93 22.54 28.07
CA THR A 94 -4.12 23.71 28.43
C THR A 94 -4.90 25.02 28.54
N GLY A 95 -6.11 25.11 27.97
CA GLY A 95 -6.95 26.31 28.04
C GLY A 95 -7.86 26.42 29.28
N ALA A 96 -7.97 25.36 30.09
CA ALA A 96 -8.87 25.31 31.24
C ALA A 96 -8.23 25.77 32.58
N GLY A 97 -7.00 26.32 32.53
CA GLY A 97 -6.15 26.47 33.71
C GLY A 97 -5.87 27.89 34.22
N ASP A 98 -6.43 28.96 33.64
CA ASP A 98 -6.11 30.32 34.10
C ASP A 98 -7.35 31.22 34.20
N GLN A 99 -8.03 31.17 35.35
CA GLN A 99 -8.91 32.24 35.80
C GLN A 99 -8.18 33.03 36.90
N PRO A 100 -7.77 34.29 36.66
CA PRO A 100 -7.20 35.12 37.70
C PRO A 100 -8.29 35.49 38.72
N ARG A 101 -7.92 35.40 40.00
CA ARG A 101 -8.75 35.73 41.16
C ARG A 101 -9.18 37.19 41.19
#